data_AF-A0A7S4CME0-F1
#
_entry.id   AF-A0A7S4CME0-F1
#
_cell.length_a   1.000
_cell.length_b   1.000
_cell.length_c   1.000
_cell.angle_alpha   90.00
_cell.angle_beta   90.00
_cell.angle_gamma   90.00
#
_symmetry.space_group_name_H-M   'P 1'
#
loop_
_entity.id
_entity.type
_entity.pdbx_description
1 polymer ?
#
loop_
_entity_poly.entity_id
_entity_poly.type
_entity_poly.pdbx_seq_one_letter_code
_entity_poly.pdbx_strand_id
1 'polypeptide(L)'
;KMFQVKAPAKKSKDATKAPVKQRPLLLKQERKQKLGIVLRFLKMPVTELKLAIVAMDTTKLDSDNLEALNTILPTTEEMDAVKREANKPEADRVVLDDLETYVLEMSTIPMLHSRVKCWTLCTRFGLACNKVEQMVTTMNIGIV
;
A
#
# COMPACT_ATOMS: atom_id res chain seq x y z
N LYS A 1 -28.73 -40.24 29.57
CA LYS A 1 -27.30 -39.83 29.57
C LYS A 1 -27.18 -38.71 28.53
N MET A 2 -27.34 -37.44 28.95
CA MET A 2 -26.28 -36.42 29.09
C MET A 2 -25.62 -36.13 27.73
N PHE A 3 -25.75 -34.94 27.13
CA PHE A 3 -25.07 -33.70 27.54
C PHE A 3 -25.90 -32.43 27.28
N GLN A 4 -25.95 -31.56 28.29
CA GLN A 4 -26.42 -30.17 28.21
C GLN A 4 -25.28 -29.26 27.73
N VAL A 5 -25.55 -28.33 26.81
CA VAL A 5 -24.63 -27.23 26.48
C VAL A 5 -24.89 -26.07 27.43
N LYS A 6 -23.96 -25.88 28.36
CA LYS A 6 -23.90 -24.77 29.33
C LYS A 6 -23.46 -23.49 28.60
N ALA A 7 -24.30 -22.46 28.64
CA ALA A 7 -23.86 -21.09 28.39
C ALA A 7 -22.90 -20.63 29.51
N PRO A 8 -21.84 -19.85 29.21
CA PRO A 8 -21.18 -19.04 30.22
C PRO A 8 -21.70 -17.61 30.19
N ALA A 9 -22.26 -17.21 31.34
CA ALA A 9 -22.61 -15.86 31.70
C ALA A 9 -21.37 -14.95 31.83
N LYS A 10 -21.61 -13.67 31.58
CA LYS A 10 -20.74 -12.51 31.78
C LYS A 10 -19.98 -12.54 33.12
N LYS A 11 -18.69 -12.17 33.09
CA LYS A 11 -18.04 -11.42 34.19
C LYS A 11 -17.27 -10.24 33.62
N SER A 12 -17.73 -9.06 34.01
CA SER A 12 -17.08 -7.76 33.88
C SER A 12 -15.76 -7.73 34.67
N LYS A 13 -14.75 -7.05 34.13
CA LYS A 13 -13.78 -6.31 34.93
C LYS A 13 -13.54 -4.96 34.27
N ASP A 14 -13.98 -3.93 34.97
CA ASP A 14 -13.46 -2.57 34.91
C ASP A 14 -11.93 -2.60 34.79
N ALA A 15 -11.42 -2.03 33.71
CA ALA A 15 -10.06 -1.55 33.62
C ALA A 15 -10.17 -0.08 33.27
N THR A 16 -10.02 0.74 34.30
CA THR A 16 -9.86 2.19 34.28
C THR A 16 -8.81 2.56 33.24
N LYS A 17 -9.22 2.87 32.00
CA LYS A 17 -8.31 3.45 31.03
C LYS A 17 -8.14 4.91 31.42
N ALA A 18 -7.01 5.20 32.08
CA ALA A 18 -6.41 6.53 32.10
C ALA A 18 -6.54 7.16 30.70
N PRO A 19 -6.70 8.50 30.58
CA PRO A 19 -6.79 9.14 29.27
C PRO A 19 -5.45 8.95 28.57
N VAL A 20 -5.35 7.88 27.79
CA VAL A 20 -4.25 7.67 26.85
C VAL A 20 -4.34 8.89 25.95
N LYS A 21 -3.36 9.79 26.04
CA LYS A 21 -3.18 10.90 25.09
C LYS A 21 -3.39 10.29 23.71
N GLN A 22 -4.54 10.57 23.10
CA GLN A 22 -4.92 9.95 21.86
C GLN A 22 -3.94 10.47 20.83
N ARG A 23 -3.02 9.61 20.41
CA ARG A 23 -2.13 9.89 19.30
C ARG A 23 -2.99 10.37 18.12
N PRO A 24 -2.65 11.50 17.48
CA PRO A 24 -3.38 11.93 16.29
C PRO A 24 -3.34 10.81 15.25
N LEU A 25 -4.51 10.33 14.82
CA LEU A 25 -4.61 9.38 13.71
C LEU A 25 -4.20 10.11 12.43
N LEU A 26 -2.98 9.89 11.96
CA LEU A 26 -2.49 10.43 10.68
C LEU A 26 -3.15 9.74 9.48
N LEU A 27 -3.60 8.50 9.68
CA LEU A 27 -4.29 7.68 8.69
C LEU A 27 -5.58 7.12 9.29
N LYS A 28 -6.65 7.07 8.48
CA LYS A 28 -7.91 6.42 8.85
C LYS A 28 -7.71 4.92 9.06
N GLN A 29 -8.49 4.31 9.97
CA GLN A 29 -8.36 2.90 10.30
C GLN A 29 -8.55 1.96 9.09
N GLU A 30 -9.55 2.23 8.25
CA GLU A 30 -9.80 1.47 7.01
C GLU A 30 -8.60 1.54 6.04
N ARG A 31 -7.96 2.71 5.95
CA ARG A 31 -6.77 2.91 5.14
C ARG A 31 -5.58 2.13 5.68
N LYS A 32 -5.37 2.15 7.00
CA LYS A 32 -4.33 1.34 7.65
C LYS A 32 -4.53 -0.16 7.38
N GLN A 33 -5.76 -0.65 7.46
CA GLN A 33 -6.06 -2.05 7.16
C GLN A 33 -5.75 -2.40 5.71
N LYS A 34 -6.21 -1.59 4.74
CA LYS A 34 -5.94 -1.81 3.32
C LYS A 34 -4.45 -1.79 3.00
N LEU A 35 -3.72 -0.81 3.53
CA LEU A 35 -2.25 -0.71 3.38
C LEU A 35 -1.56 -1.96 3.93
N GLY A 36 -1.90 -2.37 5.15
CA GLY A 36 -1.30 -3.54 5.78
C GLY A 36 -1.52 -4.85 4.99
N ILE A 37 -2.70 -5.04 4.41
CA ILE A 37 -3.00 -6.23 3.58
C ILE A 37 -2.15 -6.21 2.31
N VAL A 38 -2.13 -5.10 1.58
CA VAL A 38 -1.43 -5.02 0.28
C VAL A 38 0.09 -5.04 0.46
N LEU A 39 0.62 -4.41 1.51
CA LEU A 39 2.06 -4.47 1.81
C LEU A 39 2.52 -5.90 2.14
N ARG A 40 1.68 -6.68 2.84
CA ARG A 40 1.96 -8.10 3.08
C ARG A 40 1.91 -8.93 1.80
N PHE A 41 1.07 -8.54 0.85
CA PHE A 41 1.00 -9.18 -0.46
C PHE A 41 2.25 -8.88 -1.31
N LEU A 42 2.72 -7.63 -1.32
CA LEU A 42 3.93 -7.23 -2.04
C LEU A 42 5.21 -7.92 -1.50
N LYS A 43 5.23 -8.35 -0.23
CA LYS A 43 6.38 -9.01 0.43
C LYS A 43 7.73 -8.30 0.21
N MET A 44 7.71 -6.98 0.06
CA MET A 44 8.89 -6.18 -0.26
C MET A 44 9.13 -5.14 0.84
N PRO A 45 10.38 -4.92 1.29
CA PRO A 45 10.71 -3.82 2.19
C PRO A 45 10.35 -2.46 1.57
N VAL A 46 9.83 -1.53 2.37
CA VAL A 46 9.42 -0.19 1.92
C VAL A 46 10.56 0.56 1.21
N THR A 47 11.79 0.41 1.70
CA THR A 47 12.98 1.02 1.09
C THR A 47 13.26 0.48 -0.31
N GLU A 48 13.12 -0.82 -0.50
CA GLU A 48 13.32 -1.46 -1.80
C GLU A 48 12.18 -1.10 -2.76
N LEU A 49 10.95 -1.07 -2.27
CA LEU A 49 9.78 -0.64 -3.02
C LEU A 49 9.95 0.79 -3.55
N LYS A 50 10.43 1.70 -2.71
CA LYS A 50 10.76 3.08 -3.11
C LYS A 50 11.77 3.11 -4.25
N LEU A 51 12.86 2.36 -4.14
CA LEU A 51 13.89 2.31 -5.18
C LEU A 51 13.34 1.73 -6.49
N ALA A 52 12.55 0.66 -6.40
CA ALA A 52 11.90 0.04 -7.55
C ALA A 52 10.95 1.02 -8.26
N ILE A 53 10.16 1.79 -7.51
CA ILE A 53 9.27 2.83 -8.06
C ILE A 53 10.09 3.92 -8.74
N VAL A 54 11.15 4.42 -8.12
CA VAL A 54 11.99 5.49 -8.68
C VAL A 54 12.67 5.02 -9.98
N ALA A 55 13.19 3.79 -10.00
CA ALA A 55 13.84 3.18 -11.15
C ALA A 55 12.86 2.67 -12.22
N MET A 56 11.56 2.55 -11.91
CA MET A 56 10.56 1.84 -12.73
C MET A 56 11.05 0.42 -13.10
N ASP A 57 11.59 -0.28 -12.11
CA ASP A 57 12.24 -1.58 -12.29
C ASP A 57 11.20 -2.70 -12.50
N THR A 58 11.05 -3.11 -13.76
CA THR A 58 10.12 -4.16 -14.20
C THR A 58 10.55 -5.56 -13.78
N THR A 59 11.77 -5.75 -13.25
CA THR A 59 12.22 -7.05 -12.73
C THR A 59 11.76 -7.29 -11.29
N LYS A 60 11.48 -6.21 -10.55
CA LYS A 60 11.07 -6.26 -9.14
C LYS A 60 9.58 -6.06 -8.93
N LEU A 61 8.94 -5.28 -9.79
CA LEU A 61 7.49 -5.05 -9.78
C LEU A 61 6.90 -5.50 -11.11
N ASP A 62 6.18 -6.61 -11.05
CA ASP A 62 5.36 -7.09 -12.16
C ASP A 62 4.05 -6.27 -12.30
N SER A 63 3.27 -6.59 -13.33
CA SER A 63 2.02 -5.88 -13.62
C SER A 63 1.01 -5.99 -12.46
N ASP A 64 0.94 -7.15 -11.79
CA ASP A 64 -0.02 -7.39 -10.71
C ASP A 64 0.33 -6.60 -9.45
N ASN A 65 1.62 -6.58 -9.08
CA ASN A 65 2.12 -5.78 -7.97
C ASN A 65 1.99 -4.28 -8.25
N LEU A 66 2.17 -3.87 -9.51
CA LEU A 66 2.00 -2.46 -9.92
C LEU A 66 0.53 -2.02 -9.83
N GLU A 67 -0.41 -2.88 -10.20
CA GLU A 67 -1.84 -2.63 -9.98
C GLU A 67 -2.19 -2.56 -8.49
N ALA A 68 -1.69 -3.51 -7.70
CA ALA A 68 -1.89 -3.52 -6.25
C ALA A 68 -1.34 -2.23 -5.60
N LEU A 69 -0.13 -1.82 -5.97
CA LEU A 69 0.51 -0.57 -5.54
C LEU A 69 -0.34 0.65 -5.89
N ASN A 70 -0.90 0.69 -7.09
CA ASN A 70 -1.74 1.80 -7.54
C ASN A 70 -2.99 1.98 -6.64
N THR A 71 -3.50 0.90 -6.01
CA THR A 71 -4.65 0.99 -5.09
C THR A 71 -4.32 1.51 -3.69
N ILE A 72 -3.03 1.53 -3.32
CA ILE A 72 -2.54 1.91 -1.99
C ILE A 72 -1.60 3.12 -2.02
N LEU A 73 -1.57 3.86 -3.14
CA LEU A 73 -0.88 5.14 -3.17
C LEU A 73 -1.45 6.05 -2.07
N PRO A 74 -0.58 6.70 -1.28
CA PRO A 74 -1.00 7.67 -0.30
C PRO A 74 -1.57 8.90 -1.01
N THR A 75 -2.57 9.55 -0.40
CA THR A 75 -3.07 10.83 -0.93
C THR A 75 -2.13 11.97 -0.56
N THR A 76 -2.24 13.10 -1.27
CA THR A 76 -1.52 14.33 -0.92
C THR A 76 -1.79 14.78 0.51
N GLU A 77 -3.04 14.70 0.97
CA GLU A 77 -3.42 15.02 2.34
C GLU A 77 -2.72 14.13 3.37
N GLU A 78 -2.66 12.81 3.12
CA GLU A 78 -1.99 11.82 3.97
C GLU A 78 -0.49 12.09 4.02
N MET A 79 0.14 12.33 2.87
CA MET A 79 1.57 12.67 2.76
C MET A 79 1.89 13.97 3.51
N ASP A 80 1.06 15.00 3.39
CA ASP A 80 1.27 16.28 4.05
C ASP A 80 1.04 16.21 5.56
N ALA A 81 0.09 15.40 6.03
CA ALA A 81 -0.12 15.14 7.45
C ALA A 81 1.12 14.46 8.08
N VAL A 82 1.63 13.41 7.43
CA VAL A 82 2.80 12.68 7.91
C VAL A 82 4.08 13.53 7.84
N LYS A 83 4.27 14.32 6.78
CA LYS A 83 5.39 15.29 6.69
C LYS A 83 5.34 16.34 7.80
N ARG A 84 4.15 16.88 8.09
CA ARG A 84 3.99 17.86 9.19
C ARG A 84 4.36 17.26 10.54
N GLU A 85 3.96 16.02 10.79
CA GLU A 85 4.35 15.31 12.01
C GLU A 85 5.86 15.05 12.07
N ALA A 86 6.46 14.62 10.96
CA ALA A 86 7.90 14.38 10.86
C ALA A 86 8.72 15.67 11.05
N ASN A 87 8.23 16.83 10.64
CA ASN A 87 8.93 18.11 10.79
C ASN A 87 8.78 18.74 12.19
N LYS A 88 8.03 18.14 13.12
CA LYS A 88 7.95 18.63 14.49
C LYS A 88 9.28 18.44 15.23
N PRO A 89 9.59 19.31 16.20
CA PRO A 89 10.73 19.14 17.09
C PRO A 89 10.64 17.79 17.82
N GLU A 90 11.80 17.17 18.07
CA GLU A 90 11.90 15.80 18.59
C GLU A 90 11.19 15.58 19.93
N ALA A 91 11.03 16.65 20.72
CA ALA A 91 10.27 16.64 21.96
C ALA A 91 8.75 16.40 21.78
N ASP A 92 8.19 16.79 20.63
CA ASP A 92 6.75 16.67 20.31
C ASP A 92 6.46 15.68 19.18
N ARG A 93 7.51 15.08 18.59
CA ARG A 93 7.37 14.13 17.49
C ARG A 93 6.82 12.80 18.00
N VAL A 94 5.73 12.35 17.39
CA VAL A 94 5.21 11.00 17.65
C VAL A 94 6.00 9.95 16.86
N VAL A 95 6.30 8.81 17.49
CA VAL A 95 6.92 7.65 16.84
C VAL A 95 6.00 7.10 15.76
N LEU A 96 6.34 7.27 14.48
CA LEU A 96 5.55 6.79 13.33
C LEU A 96 5.37 5.26 13.39
N ASP A 97 4.16 4.82 13.09
CA ASP A 97 3.84 3.40 12.90
C ASP A 97 4.42 2.90 11.55
N ASP A 98 4.53 1.59 11.33
CA ASP A 98 5.11 1.01 10.11
C ASP A 98 4.38 1.52 8.84
N LEU A 99 3.05 1.64 8.93
CA LEU A 99 2.21 2.14 7.83
C LEU A 99 2.37 3.65 7.61
N GLU A 100 2.66 4.41 8.67
CA GLU A 100 2.89 5.85 8.55
C GLU A 100 4.30 6.13 8.03
N THR A 101 5.27 5.32 8.43
CA THR A 101 6.63 5.30 7.86
C THR A 101 6.59 4.98 6.37
N TYR A 102 5.74 4.05 5.93
CA TYR A 102 5.48 3.83 4.51
C TYR A 102 5.01 5.10 3.79
N VAL A 103 4.02 5.80 4.34
CA VAL A 103 3.51 7.04 3.73
C VAL A 103 4.58 8.12 3.69
N LEU A 104 5.38 8.25 4.75
CA LEU A 104 6.51 9.18 4.78
C LEU A 104 7.50 8.88 3.64
N GLU A 105 7.87 7.62 3.47
CA GLU A 105 8.85 7.20 2.47
C GLU A 105 8.33 7.42 1.06
N MET A 106 7.07 7.12 0.81
CA MET A 106 6.39 7.41 -0.45
C MET A 106 6.34 8.92 -0.72
N SER A 107 6.19 9.75 0.32
CA SER A 107 6.14 11.20 0.20
C SER A 107 7.46 11.85 -0.22
N THR A 108 8.57 11.12 -0.12
CA THR A 108 9.89 11.55 -0.62
C THR A 108 10.07 11.31 -2.12
N ILE A 109 9.18 10.52 -2.75
CA ILE A 109 9.25 10.20 -4.17
C ILE A 109 8.68 11.37 -4.99
N PRO A 110 9.44 11.95 -5.93
CA PRO A 110 8.95 13.04 -6.76
C PRO A 110 7.88 12.53 -7.73
N MET A 111 6.76 13.26 -7.77
CA MET A 111 5.63 13.00 -8.68
C MET A 111 5.11 11.55 -8.61
N LEU A 112 5.06 10.98 -7.40
CA LEU A 112 4.69 9.58 -7.15
C LEU A 112 3.48 9.11 -7.97
N HIS A 113 2.35 9.82 -7.90
CA HIS A 113 1.13 9.45 -8.62
C HIS A 113 1.32 9.43 -10.14
N SER A 114 1.94 10.46 -10.71
CA SER A 114 2.19 10.55 -12.15
C SER A 114 3.12 9.43 -12.59
N ARG A 115 4.17 9.14 -11.81
CA ARG A 115 5.13 8.08 -12.11
C ARG A 115 4.47 6.72 -12.17
N VAL A 116 3.73 6.35 -11.13
CA VAL A 116 3.05 5.05 -11.08
C VAL A 116 2.01 4.95 -12.19
N LYS A 117 1.23 6.02 -12.43
CA LYS A 117 0.27 6.06 -13.53
C LYS A 117 0.92 5.90 -14.92
N CYS A 118 2.00 6.62 -15.19
CA CYS A 118 2.77 6.49 -16.42
C CYS A 118 3.34 5.07 -16.57
N TRP A 119 3.92 4.51 -15.51
CA TRP A 119 4.49 3.17 -15.54
C TRP A 119 3.42 2.10 -15.82
N THR A 120 2.26 2.17 -15.15
CA THR A 120 1.13 1.27 -15.41
C THR A 120 0.67 1.38 -16.87
N LEU A 121 0.57 2.61 -17.40
CA LEU A 121 0.18 2.84 -18.79
C LEU A 121 1.20 2.23 -19.77
N CYS A 122 2.49 2.49 -19.59
CA CYS A 122 3.55 1.95 -20.44
C CYS A 122 3.56 0.41 -20.42
N THR A 123 3.40 -0.20 -19.24
CA THR A 123 3.36 -1.66 -19.08
C THR A 123 2.14 -2.25 -19.80
N ARG A 124 0.94 -1.70 -19.58
CA ARG A 124 -0.28 -2.14 -20.29
C ARG A 124 -0.18 -1.96 -21.79
N PHE A 125 0.36 -0.84 -22.24
CA PHE A 125 0.51 -0.56 -23.67
C PHE A 125 1.46 -1.54 -24.34
N GLY A 126 2.61 -1.82 -23.73
CA GLY A 126 3.56 -2.83 -24.24
C GLY A 126 2.94 -4.22 -24.35
N LEU A 127 2.18 -4.66 -23.33
CA LEU A 127 1.44 -5.93 -23.39
C LEU A 127 0.39 -5.94 -24.51
N ALA A 128 -0.30 -4.83 -24.73
CA ALA A 128 -1.28 -4.70 -25.81
C ALA A 128 -0.62 -4.78 -27.19
N CYS A 129 0.52 -4.10 -27.40
CA CYS A 129 1.30 -4.19 -28.63
C CYS A 129 1.73 -5.63 -28.92
N ASN A 130 2.33 -6.32 -27.95
CA ASN A 130 2.75 -7.71 -28.10
C ASN A 130 1.57 -8.63 -28.46
N LYS A 131 0.40 -8.41 -27.85
CA LYS A 131 -0.82 -9.17 -28.17
C LYS A 131 -1.27 -8.94 -29.62
N VAL A 132 -1.23 -7.69 -30.10
CA VAL A 132 -1.58 -7.37 -31.48
C VAL A 132 -0.59 -8.01 -32.45
N GLU A 133 0.72 -7.96 -32.17
CA GLU A 133 1.74 -8.60 -33.00
C GLU A 133 1.56 -10.12 -33.08
N GLN A 134 1.21 -10.78 -31.98
CA GLN A 134 0.89 -12.21 -31.97
C GLN A 134 -0.33 -12.54 -32.83
N MET A 135 -1.37 -11.72 -32.77
CA MET A 135 -2.57 -11.88 -33.61
C MET A 135 -2.23 -11.75 -35.10
N VAL A 136 -1.45 -10.73 -35.47
CA VAL A 136 -0.99 -10.53 -36.86
C VAL A 136 -0.13 -11.71 -37.33
N THR A 137 0.80 -12.18 -36.50
CA THR A 137 1.66 -13.32 -36.81
C THR A 137 0.85 -14.60 -37.02
N THR A 138 -0.14 -14.84 -36.16
CA THR A 138 -1.03 -16.02 -36.27
C THR A 138 -1.84 -15.98 -37.56
N MET A 139 -2.37 -14.81 -37.94
CA MET A 139 -3.07 -14.65 -39.21
C MET A 139 -2.15 -14.88 -40.41
N ASN A 140 -0.93 -14.35 -40.40
CA ASN A 140 0.02 -14.54 -41.50
C ASN A 140 0.42 -16.02 -41.68
N ILE A 141 0.55 -16.79 -40.59
CA ILE A 141 0.86 -18.22 -40.67
C ILE A 141 -0.36 -19.03 -41.16
N GLY A 142 -1.58 -18.69 -40.71
CA GLY A 142 -2.80 -19.41 -41.09
C GLY A 142 -3.32 -19.13 -42.51
N ILE A 143 -2.65 -18.28 -43.28
CA ILE A 143 -2.97 -17.97 -44.68
C ILE A 143 -2.10 -18.80 -45.66
N VAL A 144 -1.14 -19.60 -45.16
CA VAL A 144 -0.33 -20.54 -45.96
C VAL A 144 -0.94 -21.94 -45.91
#